data_AF-A0A9X2G4G8-F1
#
_entry.id   AF-A0A9X2G4G8-F1
#
_cell.length_a   1.000
_cell.length_b   1.000
_cell.length_c   1.000
_cell.angle_alpha   90.00
_cell.angle_beta   90.00
_cell.angle_gamma   90.00
#
_symmetry.space_group_name_H-M   'P 1'
#
loop_
_entity.id
_entity.type
_entity.pdbx_description
1 polymer ?
#
loop_
_entity_poly.entity_id
_entity_poly.type
_entity_poly.pdbx_seq_one_letter_code
_entity_poly.pdbx_strand_id
1 'polypeptide(L)'
;MSFMSRCDATAYPAAMAQDAHQSGSQQPGSQQPGSRRPGHEIQAELEAAQQAVAEHRRLSGRLESARAALATAEKGLARATEALAGEAADVRRLEELSPTLIWATLRGDRDERLEAERAEQRAAEYQVAAARRAVAVAERESAVVAADLAGLGDVGARRDRALAAKESWVVGSGADGARELTGLAAEVGAARAELTEVREVVAAADVAGAALAGARKHLDSASGWAAYDTFGGGGFVADLVKREKMDQAVALMRTADEALHALARELGDLGRDGVGGIGVDGLSATFDVWLDDIFSDWSVMNRINEARDRVRAAQVAVGGVRQGAADRAAALEARLGELGARREHLLTGA
;
A
#
# COMPACT_ATOMS: atom_id res chain seq x y z
N MET A 1 4.30 -1.94 11.14
CA MET A 1 4.77 -2.81 10.04
C MET A 1 3.85 -2.59 8.86
N SER A 2 4.33 -1.92 7.83
CA SER A 2 3.58 -1.55 6.62
C SER A 2 3.08 -2.79 5.90
N PHE A 3 1.77 -2.90 5.72
CA PHE A 3 1.17 -3.83 4.78
C PHE A 3 1.21 -3.16 3.40
N MET A 4 2.31 -3.37 2.66
CA MET A 4 2.38 -2.97 1.26
C MET A 4 1.49 -3.90 0.46
N SER A 5 0.38 -3.33 -0.02
CA SER A 5 -0.45 -3.82 -1.09
C SER A 5 0.40 -4.24 -2.29
N ARG A 6 0.32 -5.51 -2.70
CA ARG A 6 0.75 -5.96 -4.02
C ARG A 6 -0.49 -6.30 -4.82
N CYS A 7 -0.88 -5.37 -5.68
CA CYS A 7 -1.71 -5.65 -6.84
C CYS A 7 -0.82 -6.34 -7.87
N ASP A 8 -0.95 -7.66 -8.03
CA ASP A 8 -0.37 -8.36 -9.18
C ASP A 8 -1.44 -8.62 -10.23
N ALA A 9 -1.12 -8.14 -11.44
CA ALA A 9 -1.92 -8.20 -12.64
C ALA A 9 -2.15 -9.64 -13.08
N THR A 10 -3.38 -10.12 -12.96
CA THR A 10 -3.85 -11.31 -13.66
C THR A 10 -4.21 -10.93 -15.10
N ALA A 11 -3.25 -11.15 -15.99
CA ALA A 11 -3.44 -11.06 -17.44
C ALA A 11 -4.42 -12.15 -17.90
N TYR A 12 -5.58 -11.74 -18.42
CA TYR A 12 -6.48 -12.58 -19.20
C TYR A 12 -5.97 -12.61 -20.65
N PRO A 13 -5.77 -13.79 -21.28
CA PRO A 13 -5.54 -13.82 -22.72
C PRO A 13 -6.88 -13.66 -23.45
N ALA A 14 -7.04 -12.53 -24.15
CA ALA A 14 -8.01 -12.37 -25.21
C ALA A 14 -7.51 -13.11 -26.46
N ALA A 15 -8.32 -14.02 -27.00
CA ALA A 15 -8.07 -14.63 -28.31
C ALA A 15 -9.33 -14.52 -29.17
N MET A 16 -9.31 -13.53 -30.07
CA MET A 16 -10.25 -13.36 -31.17
C MET A 16 -9.92 -14.30 -32.33
N ALA A 17 -10.99 -14.70 -33.02
CA ALA A 17 -11.00 -15.44 -34.26
C ALA A 17 -10.40 -14.65 -35.44
N GLN A 18 -9.68 -15.34 -36.33
CA GLN A 18 -9.51 -14.96 -37.74
C GLN A 18 -9.28 -16.21 -38.60
N ASP A 19 -10.12 -16.34 -39.63
CA ASP A 19 -10.01 -17.29 -40.73
C ASP A 19 -8.77 -17.02 -41.60
N ALA A 20 -8.05 -18.08 -41.98
CA ALA A 20 -7.25 -18.10 -43.20
C ALA A 20 -7.08 -19.53 -43.71
N HIS A 21 -7.66 -19.80 -44.88
CA HIS A 21 -7.42 -20.98 -45.70
C HIS A 21 -5.93 -21.13 -46.04
N GLN A 22 -5.36 -22.33 -45.83
CA GLN A 22 -4.33 -22.89 -46.71
C GLN A 22 -4.26 -24.42 -46.60
N SER A 23 -4.49 -25.09 -47.73
CA SER A 23 -4.37 -26.53 -47.95
C SER A 23 -2.89 -26.96 -47.97
N GLY A 24 -2.55 -28.08 -47.32
CA GLY A 24 -1.23 -28.70 -47.49
C GLY A 24 -0.96 -29.91 -46.61
N SER A 25 -1.11 -31.10 -47.19
CA SER A 25 -0.43 -32.38 -46.90
C SER A 25 -0.44 -32.97 -45.48
N GLN A 26 -1.14 -34.11 -45.37
CA GLN A 26 -1.17 -35.05 -44.27
C GLN A 26 0.20 -35.73 -44.01
N GLN A 27 0.59 -35.79 -42.73
CA GLN A 27 1.32 -36.93 -42.15
C GLN A 27 0.57 -37.36 -40.87
N PRO A 28 0.28 -38.66 -40.66
CA PRO A 28 -0.47 -39.13 -39.49
C PRO A 28 0.50 -39.34 -38.32
N GLY A 29 0.85 -38.26 -37.63
CA GLY A 29 1.42 -38.32 -36.29
C GLY A 29 0.28 -38.50 -35.29
N SER A 30 0.29 -39.62 -34.58
CA SER A 30 -0.63 -39.98 -33.50
C SER A 30 -0.73 -38.88 -32.44
N GLN A 31 -1.67 -37.95 -32.61
CA GLN A 31 -2.18 -37.12 -31.52
C GLN A 31 -3.15 -37.99 -30.73
N GLN A 32 -2.72 -38.46 -29.56
CA GLN A 32 -3.68 -38.89 -28.53
C GLN A 32 -4.63 -37.72 -28.28
N PRO A 33 -5.96 -37.94 -28.30
CA PRO A 33 -6.90 -36.88 -27.97
C PRO A 33 -6.62 -36.45 -26.53
N GLY A 34 -6.29 -35.18 -26.34
CA GLY A 34 -5.96 -34.62 -25.03
C GLY A 34 -7.04 -34.99 -24.02
N SER A 35 -6.68 -35.82 -23.04
CA SER A 35 -7.54 -36.14 -21.91
C SER A 35 -7.77 -34.86 -21.12
N ARG A 36 -8.87 -34.16 -21.40
CA ARG A 36 -9.37 -33.07 -20.57
C ARG A 36 -9.37 -33.59 -19.14
N ARG A 37 -8.59 -32.95 -18.25
CA ARG A 37 -8.57 -33.33 -16.83
C ARG A 37 -10.00 -33.40 -16.31
N PRO A 38 -10.41 -34.53 -15.70
CA PRO A 38 -11.78 -34.69 -15.25
C PRO A 38 -12.07 -33.73 -14.10
N GLY A 39 -13.31 -33.24 -14.00
CA GLY A 39 -13.67 -32.18 -13.06
C GLY A 39 -13.42 -32.50 -11.58
N HIS A 40 -13.44 -33.78 -11.21
CA HIS A 40 -13.18 -34.22 -9.83
C HIS A 40 -11.70 -34.07 -9.43
N GLU A 41 -10.75 -34.24 -10.36
CA GLU A 41 -9.33 -34.00 -10.09
C GLU A 41 -9.07 -32.51 -9.85
N ILE A 42 -9.67 -31.65 -10.67
CA ILE A 42 -9.55 -30.19 -10.55
C ILE A 42 -10.20 -29.70 -9.26
N GLN A 43 -11.34 -30.28 -8.88
CA GLN A 43 -11.99 -30.01 -7.60
C GLN A 43 -11.11 -30.41 -6.42
N ALA A 44 -10.49 -31.61 -6.46
CA ALA A 44 -9.59 -32.07 -5.41
C ALA A 44 -8.33 -31.19 -5.29
N GLU A 45 -7.78 -30.70 -6.41
CA GLU A 45 -6.65 -29.75 -6.40
C GLU A 45 -7.04 -28.40 -5.74
N LEU A 46 -8.25 -27.90 -6.00
CA LEU A 46 -8.77 -26.69 -5.37
C LEU A 46 -8.94 -26.87 -3.86
N GLU A 47 -9.57 -27.96 -3.43
CA GLU A 47 -9.76 -28.29 -2.01
C GLU A 47 -8.41 -28.43 -1.29
N ALA A 48 -7.44 -29.13 -1.88
CA ALA A 48 -6.09 -29.25 -1.33
C ALA A 48 -5.39 -27.88 -1.21
N ALA A 49 -5.57 -26.99 -2.19
CA ALA A 49 -5.02 -25.65 -2.12
C ALA A 49 -5.69 -24.79 -1.04
N GLN A 50 -7.01 -24.89 -0.87
CA GLN A 50 -7.73 -24.22 0.22
C GLN A 50 -7.30 -24.74 1.61
N GLN A 51 -7.13 -26.05 1.75
CA GLN A 51 -6.59 -26.65 2.97
C GLN A 51 -5.17 -26.15 3.27
N ALA A 52 -4.31 -26.04 2.27
CA ALA A 52 -2.96 -25.49 2.44
C ALA A 52 -2.97 -24.02 2.91
N VAL A 53 -3.91 -23.21 2.41
CA VAL A 53 -4.10 -21.82 2.88
C VAL A 53 -4.60 -21.79 4.33
N ALA A 54 -5.53 -22.67 4.70
CA ALA A 54 -6.02 -22.77 6.07
C ALA A 54 -4.92 -23.20 7.05
N GLU A 55 -4.11 -24.19 6.67
CA GLU A 55 -2.98 -24.64 7.47
C GLU A 55 -1.90 -23.56 7.58
N HIS A 56 -1.58 -22.85 6.49
CA HIS A 56 -0.68 -21.70 6.53
C HIS A 56 -1.15 -20.64 7.54
N ARG A 57 -2.44 -20.28 7.52
CA ARG A 57 -3.02 -19.32 8.47
C ARG A 57 -2.90 -19.81 9.92
N ARG A 58 -3.19 -21.09 10.16
CA ARG A 58 -3.06 -21.72 11.48
C ARG A 58 -1.61 -21.69 11.98
N LEU A 59 -0.66 -22.11 11.14
CA LEU A 59 0.76 -22.12 11.48
C LEU A 59 1.31 -20.70 11.68
N SER A 60 0.84 -19.72 10.92
CA SER A 60 1.20 -18.31 11.12
C SER A 60 0.79 -17.83 12.51
N GLY A 61 -0.44 -18.11 12.94
CA GLY A 61 -0.89 -17.78 14.31
C GLY A 61 -0.11 -18.53 15.40
N ARG A 62 0.27 -19.79 15.15
CA ARG A 62 1.16 -20.55 16.07
C ARG A 62 2.55 -19.93 16.15
N LEU A 63 3.12 -19.50 15.02
CA LEU A 63 4.44 -18.85 14.96
C LEU A 63 4.44 -17.51 15.70
N GLU A 64 3.38 -16.71 15.54
CA GLU A 64 3.21 -15.47 16.31
C GLU A 64 3.17 -15.75 17.82
N SER A 65 2.41 -16.76 18.24
CA SER A 65 2.33 -17.17 19.64
C SER A 65 3.67 -17.67 20.19
N ALA A 66 4.38 -18.50 19.42
CA ALA A 66 5.70 -19.02 19.80
C ALA A 66 6.75 -17.90 19.90
N ARG A 67 6.74 -16.94 18.97
CA ARG A 67 7.61 -15.76 19.01
C ARG A 67 7.30 -14.85 20.21
N ALA A 68 6.03 -14.70 20.57
CA ALA A 68 5.64 -13.96 21.77
C ALA A 68 6.13 -14.66 23.06
N ALA A 69 6.07 -15.99 23.10
CA ALA A 69 6.63 -16.79 24.19
C ALA A 69 8.16 -16.65 24.27
N LEU A 70 8.85 -16.68 23.13
CA LEU A 70 10.29 -16.43 23.05
C LEU A 70 10.67 -15.06 23.60
N ALA A 71 10.01 -13.99 23.12
CA ALA A 71 10.26 -12.64 23.61
C ALA A 71 10.01 -12.50 25.12
N THR A 72 9.07 -13.27 25.67
CA THR A 72 8.80 -13.31 27.12
C THR A 72 9.92 -14.04 27.87
N ALA A 73 10.40 -15.18 27.35
CA ALA A 73 11.51 -15.93 27.92
C ALA A 73 12.82 -15.11 27.89
N GLU A 74 13.09 -14.37 26.81
CA GLU A 74 14.25 -13.48 26.70
C GLU A 74 14.21 -12.36 27.73
N LYS A 75 13.05 -11.72 27.94
CA LYS A 75 12.86 -10.75 29.03
C LYS A 75 13.09 -11.38 30.41
N GLY A 76 12.63 -12.61 30.61
CA GLY A 76 12.88 -13.37 31.83
C GLY A 76 14.36 -13.63 32.06
N LEU A 77 15.10 -14.02 31.02
CA LEU A 77 16.55 -14.21 31.06
C LEU A 77 17.29 -12.92 31.37
N ALA A 78 16.90 -11.80 30.76
CA ALA A 78 17.49 -10.50 31.04
C ALA A 78 17.34 -10.12 32.53
N ARG A 79 16.13 -10.25 33.09
CA ARG A 79 15.86 -9.99 34.52
C ARG A 79 16.66 -10.92 35.43
N ALA A 80 16.71 -12.21 35.14
CA ALA A 80 17.48 -13.17 35.93
C ALA A 80 18.99 -12.85 35.90
N THR A 81 19.49 -12.39 34.75
CA THR A 81 20.90 -12.02 34.58
C THR A 81 21.25 -10.75 35.36
N GLU A 82 20.34 -9.76 35.35
CA GLU A 82 20.48 -8.54 36.16
C GLU A 82 20.46 -8.85 37.66
N ALA A 83 19.53 -9.69 38.11
CA ALA A 83 19.48 -10.14 39.50
C ALA A 83 20.79 -10.83 39.91
N LEU A 84 21.29 -11.77 39.10
CA LEU A 84 22.59 -12.42 39.34
C LEU A 84 23.75 -11.42 39.42
N ALA A 85 23.75 -10.37 38.58
CA ALA A 85 24.78 -9.34 38.64
C ALA A 85 24.74 -8.56 39.96
N GLY A 86 23.53 -8.31 40.49
CA GLY A 86 23.29 -7.79 41.84
C GLY A 86 23.89 -8.68 42.91
N GLU A 87 23.44 -9.93 43.01
CA GLU A 87 23.93 -10.87 44.04
C GLU A 87 25.45 -11.07 43.98
N ALA A 88 26.02 -11.15 42.77
CA ALA A 88 27.46 -11.26 42.59
C ALA A 88 28.22 -10.00 43.03
N ALA A 89 27.61 -8.81 42.92
CA ALA A 89 28.19 -7.57 43.44
C ALA A 89 28.15 -7.53 44.96
N ASP A 90 27.11 -8.07 45.58
CA ASP A 90 26.93 -8.10 47.03
C ASP A 90 27.98 -9.02 47.68
N VAL A 91 28.18 -10.22 47.10
CA VAL A 91 29.28 -11.12 47.47
C VAL A 91 30.66 -10.44 47.32
N ARG A 92 30.94 -9.78 46.18
CA ARG A 92 32.22 -9.07 45.97
C ARG A 92 32.44 -7.97 47.01
N ARG A 93 31.41 -7.18 47.35
CA ARG A 93 31.52 -6.13 48.38
C ARG A 93 31.92 -6.72 49.73
N LEU A 94 31.40 -7.89 50.12
CA LEU A 94 31.77 -8.55 51.38
C LEU A 94 33.16 -9.20 51.34
N GLU A 95 33.62 -9.64 50.17
CA GLU A 95 34.96 -10.22 49.96
C GLU A 95 36.07 -9.16 49.92
N GLU A 96 35.81 -7.97 49.35
CA GLU A 96 36.80 -6.89 49.19
C GLU A 96 37.01 -6.04 50.46
N LEU A 97 36.10 -6.10 51.43
CA LEU A 97 36.25 -5.39 52.70
C LEU A 97 37.47 -5.90 53.48
N SER A 98 38.42 -4.99 53.73
CA SER A 98 39.71 -5.29 54.36
C SER A 98 39.54 -5.94 55.75
N PRO A 99 40.13 -7.13 55.99
CA PRO A 99 40.08 -7.80 57.28
C PRO A 99 40.59 -6.93 58.44
N THR A 100 41.61 -6.09 58.19
CA THR A 100 42.27 -5.26 59.20
C THR A 100 41.39 -4.16 59.80
N LEU A 101 40.32 -3.72 59.12
CA LEU A 101 39.37 -2.72 59.62
C LEU A 101 38.15 -3.33 60.35
N ILE A 102 37.84 -4.60 60.11
CA ILE A 102 36.66 -5.31 60.66
C ILE A 102 37.01 -6.16 61.91
N TRP A 103 38.31 -6.40 62.14
CA TRP A 103 38.85 -7.17 63.28
C TRP A 103 38.42 -6.67 64.66
N ALA A 104 37.92 -5.43 64.78
CA ALA A 104 37.60 -4.85 66.07
C ALA A 104 36.30 -5.37 66.72
N THR A 105 35.29 -5.87 65.98
CA THR A 105 34.00 -6.26 66.61
C THR A 105 33.12 -7.32 65.90
N LEU A 106 33.38 -7.77 64.65
CA LEU A 106 32.31 -8.36 63.81
C LEU A 106 32.66 -9.63 62.97
N ARG A 107 33.64 -10.46 63.36
CA ARG A 107 34.04 -11.64 62.53
C ARG A 107 32.91 -12.66 62.30
N GLY A 108 32.16 -13.05 63.33
CA GLY A 108 31.13 -14.09 63.20
C GLY A 108 29.97 -13.67 62.29
N ASP A 109 29.50 -12.42 62.45
CA ASP A 109 28.42 -11.84 61.65
C ASP A 109 28.78 -11.74 60.16
N ARG A 110 30.03 -11.39 59.83
CA ARG A 110 30.48 -11.30 58.43
C ARG A 110 30.45 -12.66 57.72
N ASP A 111 30.98 -13.69 58.35
CA ASP A 111 31.11 -15.00 57.71
C ASP A 111 29.73 -15.64 57.48
N GLU A 112 28.80 -15.50 58.43
CA GLU A 112 27.40 -15.90 58.27
C GLU A 112 26.71 -15.12 57.12
N ARG A 113 26.92 -13.80 57.04
CA ARG A 113 26.37 -12.97 55.95
C ARG A 113 26.96 -13.35 54.59
N LEU A 114 28.26 -13.59 54.50
CA LEU A 114 28.90 -14.03 53.25
C LEU A 114 28.37 -15.39 52.77
N GLU A 115 28.09 -16.31 53.69
CA GLU A 115 27.47 -17.59 53.34
C GLU A 115 26.05 -17.44 52.80
N ALA A 116 25.25 -16.55 53.40
CA ALA A 116 23.89 -16.24 52.93
C ALA A 116 23.92 -15.63 51.51
N GLU A 117 24.77 -14.64 51.28
CA GLU A 117 24.91 -13.95 49.98
C GLU A 117 25.42 -14.91 48.89
N ARG A 118 26.33 -15.83 49.24
CA ARG A 118 26.75 -16.92 48.32
C ARG A 118 25.63 -17.93 48.04
N ALA A 119 24.69 -18.12 48.96
CA ALA A 119 23.51 -18.95 48.71
C ALA A 119 22.54 -18.23 47.74
N GLU A 120 22.33 -16.93 47.92
CA GLU A 120 21.52 -16.08 47.04
C GLU A 120 22.11 -16.00 45.63
N GLN A 121 23.42 -15.80 45.49
CA GLN A 121 24.12 -15.85 44.21
C GLN A 121 23.90 -17.20 43.50
N ARG A 122 24.08 -18.33 44.20
CA ARG A 122 23.86 -19.67 43.61
C ARG A 122 22.41 -19.88 43.19
N ALA A 123 21.46 -19.36 43.95
CA ALA A 123 20.05 -19.40 43.58
C ALA A 123 19.81 -18.59 42.29
N ALA A 124 20.40 -17.39 42.16
CA ALA A 124 20.31 -16.57 40.96
C ALA A 124 20.99 -17.23 39.73
N GLU A 125 22.13 -17.92 39.91
CA GLU A 125 22.77 -18.72 38.85
C GLU A 125 21.85 -19.83 38.33
N TYR A 126 21.14 -20.51 39.23
CA TYR A 126 20.13 -21.49 38.86
C TYR A 126 18.97 -20.85 38.07
N GLN A 127 18.49 -19.69 38.50
CA GLN A 127 17.42 -18.97 37.77
C GLN A 127 17.85 -18.56 36.36
N VAL A 128 19.09 -18.07 36.19
CA VAL A 128 19.64 -17.78 34.86
C VAL A 128 19.73 -19.05 34.01
N ALA A 129 20.20 -20.16 34.57
CA ALA A 129 20.26 -21.44 33.86
C ALA A 129 18.87 -21.94 33.43
N ALA A 130 17.86 -21.81 34.29
CA ALA A 130 16.48 -22.15 33.98
C ALA A 130 15.90 -21.24 32.87
N ALA A 131 16.13 -19.92 32.96
CA ALA A 131 15.68 -18.96 31.96
C ALA A 131 16.34 -19.19 30.58
N ARG A 132 17.64 -19.53 30.54
CA ARG A 132 18.33 -19.91 29.29
C ARG A 132 17.71 -21.14 28.64
N ARG A 133 17.35 -22.16 29.44
CA ARG A 133 16.64 -23.35 28.91
C ARG A 133 15.28 -22.97 28.35
N ALA A 134 14.53 -22.10 29.02
CA ALA A 134 13.24 -21.63 28.55
C ALA A 134 13.36 -20.91 27.19
N VAL A 135 14.35 -20.02 27.03
CA VAL A 135 14.67 -19.39 25.74
C VAL A 135 14.97 -20.45 24.68
N ALA A 136 15.90 -21.37 24.94
CA ALA A 136 16.27 -22.41 23.96
C ALA A 136 15.11 -23.35 23.57
N VAL A 137 14.14 -23.58 24.46
CA VAL A 137 12.91 -24.33 24.12
C VAL A 137 12.02 -23.50 23.20
N ALA A 138 11.75 -22.23 23.54
CA ALA A 138 10.91 -21.35 22.75
C ALA A 138 11.50 -21.01 21.36
N GLU A 139 12.83 -20.90 21.26
CA GLU A 139 13.55 -20.75 19.99
C GLU A 139 13.35 -21.96 19.09
N ARG A 140 13.51 -23.18 19.62
CA ARG A 140 13.31 -24.43 18.86
C ARG A 140 11.88 -24.57 18.37
N GLU A 141 10.90 -24.28 19.23
CA GLU A 141 9.50 -24.30 18.84
C GLU A 141 9.21 -23.31 17.71
N SER A 142 9.68 -22.06 17.85
CA SER A 142 9.54 -21.05 16.80
C SER A 142 10.21 -21.47 15.48
N ALA A 143 11.39 -22.09 15.56
CA ALA A 143 12.12 -22.55 14.39
C ALA A 143 11.41 -23.70 13.67
N VAL A 144 10.85 -24.67 14.40
CA VAL A 144 10.08 -25.78 13.81
C VAL A 144 8.85 -25.25 13.08
N VAL A 145 8.04 -24.40 13.72
CA VAL A 145 6.83 -23.85 13.09
C VAL A 145 7.20 -22.97 11.88
N ALA A 146 8.30 -22.22 11.94
CA ALA A 146 8.78 -21.44 10.81
C ALA A 146 9.23 -22.32 9.63
N ALA A 147 9.88 -23.46 9.89
CA ALA A 147 10.26 -24.42 8.87
C ALA A 147 9.04 -25.09 8.22
N ASP A 148 8.03 -25.46 9.03
CA ASP A 148 6.77 -26.00 8.52
C ASP A 148 6.05 -25.01 7.60
N LEU A 149 5.99 -23.73 7.98
CA LEU A 149 5.46 -22.65 7.13
C LEU A 149 6.23 -22.51 5.81
N ALA A 150 7.56 -22.52 5.88
CA ALA A 150 8.40 -22.45 4.69
C ALA A 150 8.17 -23.66 3.76
N GLY A 151 7.94 -24.85 4.33
CA GLY A 151 7.63 -26.08 3.61
C GLY A 151 6.32 -26.04 2.83
N LEU A 152 5.34 -25.24 3.26
CA LEU A 152 4.09 -25.05 2.51
C LEU A 152 4.31 -24.28 1.19
N GLY A 153 5.36 -23.46 1.11
CA GLY A 153 5.68 -22.61 -0.04
C GLY A 153 4.62 -21.54 -0.29
N ASP A 154 4.49 -21.10 -1.55
CA ASP A 154 3.49 -20.10 -1.92
C ASP A 154 2.10 -20.73 -2.09
N VAL A 155 1.38 -20.81 -0.97
CA VAL A 155 0.01 -21.33 -0.92
C VAL A 155 -1.00 -20.42 -1.64
N GLY A 156 -0.73 -19.12 -1.71
CA GLY A 156 -1.57 -18.14 -2.40
C GLY A 156 -1.54 -18.39 -3.91
N ALA A 157 -0.34 -18.41 -4.50
CA ALA A 157 -0.17 -18.71 -5.92
C ALA A 157 -0.66 -20.12 -6.29
N ARG A 158 -0.62 -21.09 -5.36
CA ARG A 158 -1.20 -22.43 -5.58
C ARG A 158 -2.72 -22.38 -5.64
N ARG A 159 -3.37 -21.68 -4.70
CA ARG A 159 -4.83 -21.50 -4.68
C ARG A 159 -5.31 -20.76 -5.92
N ASP A 160 -4.64 -19.68 -6.29
CA ASP A 160 -5.07 -18.86 -7.43
C ASP A 160 -4.97 -19.64 -8.75
N ARG A 161 -3.92 -20.46 -8.91
CA ARG A 161 -3.81 -21.42 -10.04
C ARG A 161 -4.93 -22.46 -10.03
N ALA A 162 -5.27 -23.01 -8.86
CA ALA A 162 -6.34 -24.00 -8.76
C ALA A 162 -7.73 -23.41 -9.10
N LEU A 163 -8.01 -22.18 -8.63
CA LEU A 163 -9.22 -21.45 -9.00
C LEU A 163 -9.28 -21.16 -10.51
N ALA A 164 -8.16 -20.74 -11.12
CA ALA A 164 -8.09 -20.49 -12.56
C ALA A 164 -8.29 -21.78 -13.39
N ALA A 165 -7.74 -22.91 -12.93
CA ALA A 165 -7.95 -24.22 -13.56
C ALA A 165 -9.42 -24.65 -13.47
N LYS A 166 -10.05 -24.45 -12.30
CA LYS A 166 -11.48 -24.73 -12.10
C LYS A 166 -12.35 -23.88 -13.01
N GLU A 167 -12.10 -22.58 -13.08
CA GLU A 167 -12.85 -21.67 -13.96
C GLU A 167 -12.71 -22.06 -15.43
N SER A 168 -11.48 -22.31 -15.89
CA SER A 168 -11.22 -22.74 -17.28
C SER A 168 -11.94 -24.03 -17.61
N TRP A 169 -12.02 -24.96 -16.66
CA TRP A 169 -12.78 -26.20 -16.82
C TRP A 169 -14.29 -25.95 -16.87
N VAL A 170 -14.86 -25.15 -15.96
CA VAL A 170 -16.30 -24.84 -15.93
C VAL A 170 -16.71 -24.17 -17.24
N VAL A 171 -16.00 -23.13 -17.67
CA VAL A 171 -16.27 -22.41 -18.93
C VAL A 171 -16.07 -23.31 -20.15
N GLY A 172 -14.95 -24.04 -20.23
CA GLY A 172 -14.63 -24.88 -21.38
C GLY A 172 -15.49 -26.15 -21.52
N SER A 173 -16.04 -26.65 -20.41
CA SER A 173 -16.97 -27.79 -20.39
C SER A 173 -18.44 -27.39 -20.51
N GLY A 174 -18.77 -26.10 -20.32
CA GLY A 174 -20.15 -25.62 -20.26
C GLY A 174 -20.90 -26.13 -19.03
N ALA A 175 -20.19 -26.44 -17.95
CA ALA A 175 -20.79 -26.86 -16.69
C ALA A 175 -21.64 -25.75 -16.05
N ASP A 176 -22.42 -26.11 -15.04
CA ASP A 176 -23.22 -25.17 -14.28
C ASP A 176 -22.35 -24.00 -13.76
N GLY A 177 -22.85 -22.77 -13.92
CA GLY A 177 -22.11 -21.54 -13.60
C GLY A 177 -21.26 -20.96 -14.74
N ALA A 178 -21.07 -21.64 -15.88
CA ALA A 178 -20.23 -21.14 -16.99
C ALA A 178 -20.67 -19.78 -17.56
N ARG A 179 -21.98 -19.60 -17.78
CA ARG A 179 -22.54 -18.32 -18.28
C ARG A 179 -22.36 -17.20 -17.26
N GLU A 180 -22.56 -17.50 -15.98
CA GLU A 180 -22.41 -16.52 -14.91
C GLU A 180 -20.94 -16.09 -14.76
N LEU A 181 -19.99 -17.04 -14.79
CA LEU A 181 -18.56 -16.75 -14.78
C LEU A 181 -18.12 -15.89 -15.98
N THR A 182 -18.67 -16.16 -17.17
CA THR A 182 -18.39 -15.33 -18.36
C THR A 182 -18.95 -13.91 -18.20
N GLY A 183 -20.15 -13.78 -17.62
CA GLY A 183 -20.75 -12.48 -17.27
C GLY A 183 -19.90 -11.71 -16.25
N LEU A 184 -19.44 -12.38 -15.19
CA LEU A 184 -18.54 -11.78 -14.19
C LEU A 184 -17.21 -11.34 -14.82
N ALA A 185 -16.63 -12.13 -15.72
CA ALA A 185 -15.40 -11.74 -16.42
C ALA A 185 -15.60 -10.47 -17.26
N ALA A 186 -16.75 -10.31 -17.91
CA ALA A 186 -17.11 -9.09 -18.64
C ALA A 186 -17.29 -7.90 -17.70
N GLU A 187 -18.00 -8.06 -16.58
CA GLU A 187 -18.15 -7.01 -15.54
C GLU A 187 -16.81 -6.58 -14.96
N VAL A 188 -15.91 -7.55 -14.67
CA VAL A 188 -14.54 -7.27 -14.20
C VAL A 188 -13.75 -6.50 -15.25
N GLY A 189 -13.85 -6.90 -16.52
CA GLY A 189 -13.20 -6.20 -17.64
C GLY A 189 -13.63 -4.74 -17.73
N ALA A 190 -14.95 -4.49 -17.70
CA ALA A 190 -15.51 -3.14 -17.74
C ALA A 190 -15.08 -2.31 -16.52
N ALA A 191 -15.17 -2.85 -15.30
CA ALA A 191 -14.79 -2.15 -14.09
C ALA A 191 -13.28 -1.83 -14.02
N ARG A 192 -12.41 -2.70 -14.59
CA ARG A 192 -10.96 -2.45 -14.68
C ARG A 192 -10.62 -1.36 -15.70
N ALA A 193 -11.31 -1.35 -16.84
CA ALA A 193 -11.16 -0.29 -17.84
C ALA A 193 -11.52 1.07 -17.23
N GLU A 194 -12.71 1.16 -16.63
CA GLU A 194 -13.16 2.38 -15.95
C GLU A 194 -12.22 2.82 -14.83
N LEU A 195 -11.72 1.87 -14.01
CA LEU A 195 -10.77 2.20 -12.95
C LEU A 195 -9.46 2.80 -13.49
N THR A 196 -9.06 2.41 -14.70
CA THR A 196 -7.87 2.95 -15.36
C THR A 196 -8.11 4.41 -15.75
N GLU A 197 -9.21 4.68 -16.45
CA GLU A 197 -9.59 6.03 -16.89
C GLU A 197 -9.79 6.98 -15.70
N VAL A 198 -10.46 6.53 -14.63
CA VAL A 198 -10.65 7.34 -13.42
C VAL A 198 -9.33 7.67 -12.74
N ARG A 199 -8.34 6.76 -12.77
CA ARG A 199 -7.00 7.03 -12.22
C ARG A 199 -6.21 8.02 -13.07
N GLU A 200 -6.39 8.01 -14.39
CA GLU A 200 -5.83 9.02 -15.28
C GLU A 200 -6.39 10.41 -14.98
N VAL A 201 -7.70 10.51 -14.69
CA VAL A 201 -8.32 11.76 -14.22
C VAL A 201 -7.77 12.22 -12.87
N VAL A 202 -7.56 11.31 -11.90
CA VAL A 202 -6.91 11.67 -10.62
C VAL A 202 -5.51 12.23 -10.86
N ALA A 203 -4.72 11.57 -11.71
CA ALA A 203 -3.37 12.01 -12.04
C ALA A 203 -3.35 13.38 -12.74
N ALA A 204 -4.24 13.59 -13.72
CA ALA A 204 -4.37 14.89 -14.39
C ALA A 204 -4.83 15.99 -13.42
N ALA A 205 -5.73 15.68 -12.48
CA ALA A 205 -6.19 16.62 -11.48
C ALA A 205 -5.09 16.99 -10.47
N ASP A 206 -4.22 16.04 -10.10
CA ASP A 206 -3.04 16.30 -9.26
C ASP A 206 -2.06 17.25 -9.97
N VAL A 207 -1.80 17.03 -11.26
CA VAL A 207 -0.95 17.90 -12.08
C VAL A 207 -1.54 19.31 -12.19
N ALA A 208 -2.84 19.42 -12.50
CA ALA A 208 -3.53 20.71 -12.59
C ALA A 208 -3.56 21.45 -11.23
N GLY A 209 -3.81 20.72 -10.14
CA GLY A 209 -3.79 21.28 -8.79
C GLY A 209 -2.41 21.83 -8.40
N ALA A 210 -1.34 21.13 -8.75
CA ALA A 210 0.04 21.56 -8.52
C ALA A 210 0.39 22.82 -9.35
N ALA A 211 0.02 22.85 -10.63
CA ALA A 211 0.26 23.98 -11.51
C ALA A 211 -0.48 25.24 -11.01
N LEU A 212 -1.75 25.11 -10.63
CA LEU A 212 -2.55 26.18 -10.01
C LEU A 212 -1.95 26.66 -8.68
N ALA A 213 -1.41 25.75 -7.86
CA ALA A 213 -0.73 26.13 -6.62
C ALA A 213 0.56 26.93 -6.88
N GLY A 214 1.32 26.58 -7.92
CA GLY A 214 2.47 27.33 -8.39
C GLY A 214 2.07 28.74 -8.83
N ALA A 215 1.07 28.85 -9.71
CA ALA A 215 0.53 30.12 -10.18
C ALA A 215 0.06 31.01 -9.02
N ARG A 216 -0.72 30.45 -8.07
CA ARG A 216 -1.19 31.17 -6.88
C ARG A 216 -0.04 31.74 -6.06
N LYS A 217 1.00 30.93 -5.77
CA LYS A 217 2.15 31.36 -4.96
C LYS A 217 2.86 32.57 -5.58
N HIS A 218 3.01 32.57 -6.90
CA HIS A 218 3.64 33.69 -7.61
C HIS A 218 2.75 34.93 -7.67
N LEU A 219 1.44 34.78 -7.91
CA LEU A 219 0.47 35.89 -7.85
C LEU A 219 0.38 36.52 -6.44
N ASP A 220 0.39 35.70 -5.39
CA ASP A 220 0.45 36.16 -4.00
C ASP A 220 1.72 36.98 -3.75
N SER A 221 2.87 36.48 -4.24
CA SER A 221 4.14 37.19 -4.10
C SER A 221 4.18 38.52 -4.87
N ALA A 222 3.56 38.59 -6.06
CA ALA A 222 3.51 39.80 -6.88
C ALA A 222 2.66 40.90 -6.25
N SER A 223 1.57 40.55 -5.55
CA SER A 223 0.72 41.51 -4.83
C SER A 223 1.47 42.24 -3.69
N GLY A 224 2.46 41.58 -3.07
CA GLY A 224 3.31 42.19 -2.03
C GLY A 224 4.23 43.31 -2.54
N TRP A 225 4.56 43.33 -3.83
CA TRP A 225 5.38 44.38 -4.45
C TRP A 225 4.54 45.55 -4.98
N ALA A 226 3.27 45.33 -5.35
CA ALA A 226 2.35 46.40 -5.74
C ALA A 226 2.08 47.38 -4.58
N ALA A 227 2.08 46.89 -3.34
CA ALA A 227 1.99 47.73 -2.14
C ALA A 227 3.27 48.55 -1.87
N TYR A 228 4.44 48.05 -2.27
CA TYR A 228 5.74 48.73 -2.10
C TYR A 228 5.90 49.94 -3.05
N ASP A 229 5.41 49.82 -4.29
CA ASP A 229 5.46 50.89 -5.31
C ASP A 229 4.61 52.12 -4.93
N THR A 230 3.57 51.93 -4.12
CA THR A 230 2.63 53.00 -3.74
C THR A 230 3.17 53.87 -2.59
N PHE A 231 4.15 53.38 -1.82
CA PHE A 231 4.68 54.07 -0.63
C PHE A 231 6.21 54.33 -0.64
N GLY A 232 6.97 53.74 -1.58
CA GLY A 232 8.43 53.57 -1.41
C GLY A 232 9.37 54.23 -2.43
N GLY A 233 8.90 55.05 -3.37
CA GLY A 233 9.76 55.79 -4.31
C GLY A 233 10.33 54.93 -5.44
N GLY A 234 9.69 55.03 -6.61
CA GLY A 234 10.06 54.30 -7.82
C GLY A 234 11.44 54.63 -8.37
N GLY A 235 12.19 53.59 -8.74
CA GLY A 235 13.45 53.66 -9.46
C GLY A 235 13.55 52.55 -10.50
N PHE A 236 14.41 52.73 -11.50
CA PHE A 236 14.59 51.86 -12.68
C PHE A 236 14.83 50.36 -12.37
N VAL A 237 15.34 50.05 -11.17
CA VAL A 237 15.55 48.66 -10.69
C VAL A 237 14.25 47.99 -10.24
N ALA A 238 13.27 48.75 -9.72
CA ALA A 238 11.96 48.22 -9.33
C ALA A 238 11.14 47.77 -10.55
N ASP A 239 11.22 48.51 -11.65
CA ASP A 239 10.50 48.17 -12.90
C ASP A 239 11.03 46.90 -13.57
N LEU A 240 12.35 46.65 -13.52
CA LEU A 240 12.97 45.47 -14.15
C LEU A 240 12.58 44.17 -13.42
N VAL A 241 12.65 44.20 -12.08
CA VAL A 241 12.27 43.05 -11.21
C VAL A 241 10.77 42.78 -11.30
N LYS A 242 9.96 43.83 -11.46
CA LYS A 242 8.50 43.72 -11.67
C LYS A 242 8.17 43.02 -12.98
N ARG A 243 8.89 43.34 -14.06
CA ARG A 243 8.70 42.72 -15.38
C ARG A 243 9.07 41.23 -15.36
N GLU A 244 10.20 40.87 -14.78
CA GLU A 244 10.63 39.46 -14.66
C GLU A 244 9.63 38.61 -13.85
N LYS A 245 9.13 39.14 -12.73
CA LYS A 245 8.12 38.43 -11.93
C LYS A 245 6.76 38.34 -12.60
N MET A 246 6.38 39.34 -13.39
CA MET A 246 5.18 39.27 -14.23
C MET A 246 5.33 38.20 -15.32
N ASP A 247 6.48 38.14 -16.00
CA ASP A 247 6.76 37.12 -17.01
C ASP A 247 6.72 35.70 -16.40
N GLN A 248 7.24 35.52 -15.17
CA GLN A 248 7.13 34.25 -14.43
C GLN A 248 5.69 33.91 -14.07
N ALA A 249 4.87 34.88 -13.66
CA ALA A 249 3.46 34.66 -13.39
C ALA A 249 2.69 34.26 -14.67
N VAL A 250 2.99 34.88 -15.82
CA VAL A 250 2.44 34.48 -17.13
C VAL A 250 2.79 33.03 -17.43
N ALA A 251 4.06 32.66 -17.27
CA ALA A 251 4.52 31.30 -17.57
C ALA A 251 3.80 30.26 -16.71
N LEU A 252 3.65 30.51 -15.41
CA LEU A 252 2.94 29.59 -14.51
C LEU A 252 1.44 29.52 -14.78
N MET A 253 0.81 30.63 -15.18
CA MET A 253 -0.59 30.64 -15.60
C MET A 253 -0.80 29.82 -16.88
N ARG A 254 0.14 29.87 -17.84
CA ARG A 254 0.13 29.01 -19.04
C ARG A 254 0.32 27.53 -18.70
N THR A 255 1.21 27.21 -17.76
CA THR A 255 1.36 25.82 -17.30
C THR A 255 0.10 25.31 -16.59
N ALA A 256 -0.56 26.16 -15.80
CA ALA A 256 -1.85 25.83 -15.18
C ALA A 256 -2.93 25.60 -16.25
N ASP A 257 -2.98 26.47 -17.26
CA ASP A 257 -3.86 26.35 -18.42
C ASP A 257 -3.69 25.01 -19.16
N GLU A 258 -2.45 24.67 -19.55
CA GLU A 258 -2.14 23.41 -20.22
C GLU A 258 -2.57 22.18 -19.40
N ALA A 259 -2.37 22.24 -18.08
CA ALA A 259 -2.76 21.18 -17.17
C ALA A 259 -4.28 21.05 -17.00
N LEU A 260 -5.03 22.16 -16.99
CA LEU A 260 -6.48 22.15 -16.96
C LEU A 260 -7.08 21.59 -18.25
N HIS A 261 -6.50 21.93 -19.41
CA HIS A 261 -6.90 21.34 -20.69
C HIS A 261 -6.63 19.84 -20.75
N ALA A 262 -5.49 19.38 -20.20
CA ALA A 262 -5.24 17.95 -20.07
C ALA A 262 -6.31 17.27 -19.22
N LEU A 263 -6.61 17.82 -18.03
CA LEU A 263 -7.67 17.31 -17.17
C LEU A 263 -9.05 17.28 -17.87
N ALA A 264 -9.39 18.34 -18.61
CA ALA A 264 -10.65 18.41 -19.35
C ALA A 264 -10.76 17.33 -20.44
N ARG A 265 -9.64 16.99 -21.11
CA ARG A 265 -9.61 15.88 -22.06
C ARG A 265 -9.86 14.53 -21.38
N GLU A 266 -9.14 14.25 -20.28
CA GLU A 266 -9.32 12.98 -19.53
C GLU A 266 -10.77 12.84 -19.00
N LEU A 267 -11.38 13.93 -18.54
CA LEU A 267 -12.79 13.96 -18.13
C LEU A 267 -13.76 13.74 -19.31
N GLY A 268 -13.44 14.30 -20.47
CA GLY A 268 -14.24 14.12 -21.68
C GLY A 268 -14.25 12.68 -22.17
N ASP A 269 -13.13 11.97 -22.01
CA ASP A 269 -13.03 10.56 -22.39
C ASP A 269 -13.84 9.66 -21.43
N LEU A 270 -13.83 9.91 -20.11
CA LEU A 270 -14.76 9.27 -19.15
C LEU A 270 -16.24 9.46 -19.51
N GLY A 271 -16.62 10.65 -19.98
CA GLY A 271 -18.00 10.98 -20.34
C GLY A 271 -18.48 10.33 -21.65
N ARG A 272 -17.57 10.05 -22.59
CA ARG A 272 -17.90 9.42 -23.90
C ARG A 272 -18.22 7.94 -23.78
N ASP A 273 -17.59 7.26 -22.83
CA ASP A 273 -17.86 5.84 -22.55
C ASP A 273 -19.08 5.64 -21.63
N GLY A 274 -19.77 6.74 -21.26
CA GLY A 274 -21.01 6.72 -20.48
C GLY A 274 -20.79 6.47 -19.00
N VAL A 275 -19.57 6.68 -18.50
CA VAL A 275 -19.15 6.23 -17.18
C VAL A 275 -18.67 7.38 -16.30
N GLY A 276 -19.63 8.09 -15.70
CA GLY A 276 -19.36 8.84 -14.48
C GLY A 276 -19.78 10.30 -14.53
N GLY A 277 -20.85 10.61 -13.78
CA GLY A 277 -21.29 11.97 -13.45
C GLY A 277 -20.34 12.73 -12.51
N ILE A 278 -19.02 12.63 -12.73
CA ILE A 278 -18.01 13.43 -12.03
C ILE A 278 -17.99 14.82 -12.67
N GLY A 279 -18.98 15.65 -12.31
CA GLY A 279 -18.93 17.11 -12.44
C GLY A 279 -18.61 17.74 -13.80
N VAL A 280 -18.64 16.99 -14.92
CA VAL A 280 -18.17 17.44 -16.23
C VAL A 280 -18.88 18.72 -16.69
N ASP A 281 -20.19 18.81 -16.45
CA ASP A 281 -21.03 19.93 -16.89
C ASP A 281 -20.69 21.26 -16.18
N GLY A 282 -20.12 21.20 -14.97
CA GLY A 282 -19.72 22.39 -14.21
C GLY A 282 -18.29 22.84 -14.52
N LEU A 283 -17.39 21.91 -14.79
CA LEU A 283 -15.96 22.21 -14.97
C LEU A 283 -15.59 22.68 -16.36
N SER A 284 -16.18 22.13 -17.42
CA SER A 284 -15.92 22.63 -18.78
C SER A 284 -16.33 24.11 -18.90
N ALA A 285 -17.51 24.46 -18.35
CA ALA A 285 -17.94 25.85 -18.28
C ALA A 285 -17.06 26.71 -17.36
N THR A 286 -16.57 26.16 -16.25
CA THR A 286 -15.64 26.87 -15.35
C THR A 286 -14.28 27.12 -16.01
N PHE A 287 -13.78 26.18 -16.81
CA PHE A 287 -12.52 26.31 -17.53
C PHE A 287 -12.64 27.27 -18.71
N ASP A 288 -13.67 27.16 -19.55
CA ASP A 288 -13.89 28.11 -20.65
C ASP A 288 -13.97 29.56 -20.15
N VAL A 289 -14.69 29.79 -19.05
CA VAL A 289 -14.79 31.12 -18.41
C VAL A 289 -13.48 31.55 -17.75
N TRP A 290 -12.69 30.64 -17.17
CA TRP A 290 -11.37 30.95 -16.60
C TRP A 290 -10.35 31.33 -17.68
N LEU A 291 -10.41 30.68 -18.85
CA LEU A 291 -9.46 30.82 -19.94
C LEU A 291 -9.65 32.11 -20.74
N ASP A 292 -10.89 32.39 -21.16
CA ASP A 292 -11.19 33.55 -22.01
C ASP A 292 -10.96 34.87 -21.25
N ASP A 293 -11.32 34.93 -19.96
CA ASP A 293 -11.25 36.16 -19.17
C ASP A 293 -9.89 36.45 -18.53
N ILE A 294 -8.94 35.52 -18.51
CA ILE A 294 -7.58 35.78 -17.96
C ILE A 294 -6.64 36.30 -19.04
N PHE A 295 -6.67 35.69 -20.23
CA PHE A 295 -5.75 36.04 -21.31
C PHE A 295 -6.21 37.24 -22.13
N SER A 296 -7.52 37.45 -22.28
CA SER A 296 -8.07 38.67 -22.93
C SER A 296 -7.76 39.93 -22.13
N ASP A 297 -7.62 39.79 -20.82
CA ASP A 297 -7.57 40.89 -19.87
C ASP A 297 -6.17 41.12 -19.24
N TRP A 298 -5.11 40.45 -19.66
CA TRP A 298 -3.80 40.59 -19.00
C TRP A 298 -3.21 42.03 -19.03
N SER A 299 -3.69 42.94 -19.87
CA SER A 299 -3.03 44.24 -20.13
C SER A 299 -3.13 45.32 -19.03
N VAL A 300 -3.68 45.09 -17.83
CA VAL A 300 -3.88 46.14 -16.78
C VAL A 300 -3.60 45.66 -15.33
N MET A 301 -2.93 46.52 -14.53
CA MET A 301 -2.43 46.25 -13.15
C MET A 301 -3.50 45.90 -12.09
N ASN A 302 -4.77 46.28 -12.26
CA ASN A 302 -5.85 45.98 -11.31
C ASN A 302 -6.26 44.50 -11.23
N ARG A 303 -5.63 43.63 -12.03
CA ARG A 303 -6.12 42.27 -12.33
C ARG A 303 -5.42 41.15 -11.58
N ILE A 304 -4.43 41.44 -10.74
CA ILE A 304 -3.75 40.42 -9.90
C ILE A 304 -4.74 39.81 -8.89
N ASN A 305 -5.60 40.61 -8.27
CA ASN A 305 -6.58 40.09 -7.32
C ASN A 305 -7.64 39.22 -8.00
N GLU A 306 -8.14 39.62 -9.18
CA GLU A 306 -9.05 38.82 -9.99
C GLU A 306 -8.41 37.50 -10.45
N ALA A 307 -7.14 37.52 -10.89
CA ALA A 307 -6.39 36.31 -11.22
C ALA A 307 -6.23 35.38 -10.02
N ARG A 308 -5.99 35.92 -8.81
CA ARG A 308 -5.90 35.13 -7.57
C ARG A 308 -7.23 34.47 -7.22
N ASP A 309 -8.33 35.22 -7.30
CA ASP A 309 -9.66 34.68 -6.99
C ASP A 309 -10.06 33.61 -8.02
N ARG A 310 -9.74 33.80 -9.29
CA ARG A 310 -9.95 32.81 -10.36
C ARG A 310 -9.09 31.55 -10.17
N VAL A 311 -7.80 31.69 -9.86
CA VAL A 311 -6.94 30.54 -9.52
C VAL A 311 -7.48 29.80 -8.30
N ARG A 312 -7.97 30.51 -7.28
CA ARG A 312 -8.59 29.88 -6.10
C ARG A 312 -9.85 29.10 -6.49
N ALA A 313 -10.72 29.67 -7.32
CA ALA A 313 -11.92 28.99 -7.81
C ALA A 313 -11.57 27.72 -8.61
N ALA A 314 -10.59 27.80 -9.51
CA ALA A 314 -10.09 26.66 -10.26
C ALA A 314 -9.50 25.57 -9.34
N GLN A 315 -8.77 25.95 -8.29
CA GLN A 315 -8.25 24.98 -7.30
C GLN A 315 -9.37 24.25 -6.57
N VAL A 316 -10.44 24.94 -6.19
CA VAL A 316 -11.61 24.32 -5.57
C VAL A 316 -12.29 23.36 -6.53
N ALA A 317 -12.48 23.77 -7.79
CA ALA A 317 -13.10 22.93 -8.82
C ALA A 317 -12.27 21.66 -9.09
N VAL A 318 -10.96 21.80 -9.33
CA VAL A 318 -10.03 20.67 -9.53
C VAL A 318 -10.00 19.76 -8.30
N GLY A 319 -10.01 20.33 -7.10
CA GLY A 319 -10.10 19.55 -5.86
C GLY A 319 -11.37 18.72 -5.77
N GLY A 320 -12.51 19.28 -6.21
CA GLY A 320 -13.78 18.58 -6.31
C GLY A 320 -13.75 17.41 -7.31
N VAL A 321 -13.19 17.63 -8.51
CA VAL A 321 -12.98 16.56 -9.51
C VAL A 321 -12.15 15.44 -8.93
N ARG A 322 -10.99 15.79 -8.40
CA ARG A 322 -10.03 14.84 -7.85
C ARG A 322 -10.68 13.99 -6.78
N GLN A 323 -11.45 14.60 -5.88
CA GLN A 323 -12.14 13.87 -4.82
C GLN A 323 -13.22 12.95 -5.39
N GLY A 324 -14.06 13.42 -6.30
CA GLY A 324 -15.09 12.60 -6.95
C GLY A 324 -14.50 11.42 -7.73
N ALA A 325 -13.40 11.62 -8.45
CA ALA A 325 -12.67 10.58 -9.15
C ALA A 325 -12.03 9.58 -8.16
N ALA A 326 -11.42 10.05 -7.08
CA ALA A 326 -10.87 9.17 -6.04
C ALA A 326 -11.96 8.32 -5.37
N ASP A 327 -13.12 8.90 -5.06
CA ASP A 327 -14.26 8.19 -4.48
C ASP A 327 -14.80 7.14 -5.46
N ARG A 328 -14.85 7.47 -6.76
CA ARG A 328 -15.25 6.53 -7.80
C ARG A 328 -14.26 5.39 -7.96
N ALA A 329 -12.96 5.67 -7.94
CA ALA A 329 -11.91 4.65 -7.98
C ALA A 329 -12.04 3.68 -6.79
N ALA A 330 -12.26 4.20 -5.58
CA ALA A 330 -12.47 3.39 -4.39
C ALA A 330 -13.73 2.50 -4.52
N ALA A 331 -14.83 3.05 -5.07
CA ALA A 331 -16.05 2.27 -5.34
C ALA A 331 -15.82 1.15 -6.36
N LEU A 332 -15.03 1.40 -7.41
CA LEU A 332 -14.68 0.39 -8.42
C LEU A 332 -13.77 -0.70 -7.84
N GLU A 333 -12.80 -0.32 -7.00
CA GLU A 333 -11.96 -1.28 -6.29
C GLU A 333 -12.78 -2.18 -5.35
N ALA A 334 -13.73 -1.60 -4.61
CA ALA A 334 -14.68 -2.36 -3.80
C ALA A 334 -15.52 -3.31 -4.66
N ARG A 335 -16.05 -2.83 -5.80
CA ARG A 335 -16.81 -3.64 -6.75
C ARG A 335 -16.00 -4.79 -7.34
N LEU A 336 -14.74 -4.56 -7.69
CA LEU A 336 -13.83 -5.62 -8.15
C LEU A 336 -13.60 -6.67 -7.07
N GLY A 337 -13.52 -6.26 -5.80
CA GLY A 337 -13.49 -7.16 -4.65
C GLY A 337 -14.76 -8.02 -4.53
N GLU A 338 -15.95 -7.41 -4.65
CA GLU A 338 -17.24 -8.13 -4.64
C GLU A 338 -17.35 -9.14 -5.78
N LEU A 339 -16.97 -8.75 -7.00
CA LEU A 339 -16.97 -9.63 -8.18
C LEU A 339 -16.00 -10.80 -8.00
N GLY A 340 -14.82 -10.54 -7.41
CA GLY A 340 -13.86 -11.58 -7.05
C GLY A 340 -14.42 -12.58 -6.04
N ALA A 341 -15.09 -12.09 -4.99
CA ALA A 341 -15.73 -12.94 -3.99
C ALA A 341 -16.87 -13.79 -4.58
N ARG A 342 -17.71 -13.20 -5.43
CA ARG A 342 -18.79 -13.92 -6.14
C ARG A 342 -18.22 -14.99 -7.08
N ARG A 343 -17.13 -14.68 -7.81
CA ARG A 343 -16.42 -15.67 -8.64
C ARG A 343 -15.93 -16.83 -7.78
N GLU A 344 -15.30 -16.57 -6.64
CA GLU A 344 -14.82 -17.63 -5.74
C GLU A 344 -15.96 -18.47 -5.18
N HIS A 345 -17.08 -17.85 -4.78
CA HIS A 345 -18.30 -18.55 -4.35
C HIS A 345 -18.81 -19.54 -5.41
N LEU A 346 -18.90 -19.11 -6.67
CA LEU A 346 -19.32 -19.98 -7.77
C LEU A 346 -18.39 -21.16 -8.02
N LEU A 347 -17.07 -20.96 -7.85
CA LEU A 347 -16.07 -22.00 -8.11
C LEU A 347 -15.95 -23.02 -6.97
N THR A 348 -16.25 -22.58 -5.74
CA THR A 348 -16.06 -23.36 -4.51
C THR A 348 -17.37 -23.93 -3.95
N GLY A 349 -18.53 -23.34 -4.31
CA GLY A 349 -19.84 -23.71 -3.78
C GLY A 349 -20.05 -23.33 -2.32
N ALA A 350 -19.21 -22.44 -1.77
CA ALA A 350 -19.17 -22.06 -0.35
C ALA A 350 -19.81 -20.70 -0.11
#